data_AF-A0A965X5V6-F1
#
_entry.id   AF-A0A965X5V6-F1
#
_cell.length_a   1.000
_cell.length_b   1.000
_cell.length_c   1.000
_cell.angle_alpha   90.00
_cell.angle_beta   90.00
_cell.angle_gamma   90.00
#
_symmetry.space_group_name_H-M   'P 1'
#
loop_
_entity.id
_entity.type
_entity.pdbx_description
1 polymer ?
#
loop_
_entity_poly.entity_id
_entity_poly.type
_entity_poly.pdbx_seq_one_letter_code
_entity_poly.pdbx_strand_id
1 'polypeptide(L)'
;DLKQAKVRVSVYDQEQAPREESVVALNGAEGFIAREVGRRMQLRALPKFKFILDDSIAYSVHMSQLIDSLHVNRGNETQEEIEKE
;
A
#
# COMPACT_ATOMS: atom_id res chain seq x y z
N ASP A 1 -24.41 -0.04 6.65
CA ASP A 1 -24.16 1.40 6.76
C ASP A 1 -22.89 1.72 6.00
N LEU A 2 -22.94 2.52 4.93
CA LEU A 2 -21.80 2.81 4.03
C LEU A 2 -21.35 4.27 4.12
N LYS A 3 -21.53 4.89 5.29
CA LYS A 3 -21.30 6.33 5.50
C LYS A 3 -19.84 6.70 5.78
N GLN A 4 -18.98 5.72 6.02
CA GLN A 4 -17.56 5.95 6.34
C GLN A 4 -16.69 5.08 5.45
N ALA A 5 -15.62 5.67 4.91
CA ALA A 5 -14.63 4.99 4.09
C ALA A 5 -13.22 5.29 4.64
N LYS A 6 -12.44 4.23 4.89
CA LYS A 6 -11.00 4.34 5.19
C LYS A 6 -10.23 4.18 3.89
N VAL A 7 -9.46 5.19 3.53
CA VAL A 7 -8.64 5.21 2.32
C VAL A 7 -7.18 5.07 2.75
N ARG A 8 -6.54 3.99 2.30
CA ARG A 8 -5.12 3.73 2.54
C ARG A 8 -4.30 4.38 1.43
N VAL A 9 -3.31 5.18 1.79
CA VAL A 9 -2.46 5.95 0.87
C VAL A 9 -1.00 5.66 1.12
N SER A 10 -0.30 5.27 0.05
CA SER A 10 1.16 5.13 0.03
C SER A 10 1.79 6.39 -0.55
N VAL A 11 2.75 6.97 0.16
CA VAL A 11 3.51 8.15 -0.27
C VAL A 11 4.93 7.70 -0.65
N TYR A 12 5.47 8.25 -1.74
CA TYR A 12 6.75 7.80 -2.31
C TYR A 12 7.97 8.23 -1.48
N ASP A 13 7.86 9.31 -0.69
CA ASP A 13 8.95 9.81 0.14
C ASP A 13 9.52 8.74 1.07
N GLN A 14 10.82 8.76 1.32
CA GLN A 14 11.47 7.81 2.23
C GLN A 14 11.38 8.24 3.70
N GLU A 15 11.24 9.54 3.94
CA GLU A 15 11.19 10.13 5.27
C GLU A 15 9.79 10.03 5.88
N GLN A 16 9.71 9.81 7.19
CA GLN A 16 8.44 9.67 7.90
C GLN A 16 7.67 11.00 7.99
N ALA A 17 8.36 12.12 8.20
CA ALA A 17 7.71 13.43 8.39
C ALA A 17 6.91 13.89 7.14
N PRO A 18 7.46 13.86 5.91
CA PRO A 18 6.70 14.22 4.70
C PRO A 18 5.50 13.31 4.44
N ARG A 19 5.60 12.03 4.81
CA ARG A 19 4.50 11.05 4.69
C ARG A 19 3.32 11.43 5.56
N GLU A 20 3.59 11.77 6.82
CA GLU A 20 2.55 12.17 7.77
C GLU A 20 1.91 13.52 7.38
N GLU A 21 2.73 14.50 6.99
CA GLU A 21 2.24 15.79 6.50
C GLU A 21 1.32 15.64 5.28
N SER A 22 1.68 14.75 4.35
CA SER A 22 0.84 14.45 3.18
C SER A 22 -0.52 13.88 3.58
N VAL A 23 -0.57 12.98 4.57
CA VAL A 23 -1.83 12.43 5.08
C VAL A 23 -2.66 13.50 5.77
N VAL A 24 -2.04 14.41 6.52
CA VAL A 24 -2.73 15.54 7.16
C VAL A 24 -3.33 16.47 6.09
N ALA A 25 -2.55 16.81 5.07
CA ALA A 25 -3.01 17.62 3.95
C ALA A 25 -4.19 16.98 3.21
N LEU A 26 -4.16 15.66 2.98
CA LEU A 26 -5.25 14.90 2.36
C LEU A 26 -6.53 14.90 3.21
N ASN A 27 -6.40 14.73 4.52
CA ASN A 27 -7.54 14.82 5.44
C ASN A 27 -8.11 16.26 5.49
N GLY A 28 -7.26 17.30 5.39
CA GLY A 28 -7.71 18.69 5.25
C GLY A 28 -8.45 18.95 3.92
N ALA A 29 -8.05 18.25 2.86
CA ALA A 29 -8.66 18.33 1.53
C ALA A 29 -9.87 17.38 1.35
N GLU A 30 -10.34 16.70 2.39
CA GLU A 30 -11.43 15.70 2.32
C GLU A 30 -12.65 16.24 1.57
N GLY A 31 -13.11 17.45 1.89
CA GLY A 31 -14.28 18.05 1.26
C GLY A 31 -14.13 18.29 -0.25
N PHE A 32 -12.93 18.65 -0.69
CA PHE A 32 -12.64 18.83 -2.12
C PHE A 32 -12.67 17.49 -2.85
N ILE A 33 -12.01 16.47 -2.28
CA ILE A 33 -11.98 15.11 -2.84
C ILE A 33 -13.38 14.52 -2.87
N ALA A 34 -14.15 14.69 -1.79
CA ALA A 34 -15.53 14.25 -1.70
C ALA A 34 -16.39 14.85 -2.82
N ARG A 35 -16.29 16.15 -3.05
CA ARG A 35 -17.03 16.82 -4.13
C ARG A 35 -16.67 16.26 -5.51
N GLU A 36 -15.39 15.97 -5.75
CA GLU A 36 -14.92 15.49 -7.04
C GLU A 36 -15.31 14.02 -7.28
N VAL A 37 -15.19 13.17 -6.25
CA VAL A 37 -15.65 11.78 -6.30
C VAL A 37 -17.17 11.73 -6.51
N GLY A 38 -17.94 12.58 -5.82
CA GLY A 38 -19.39 12.64 -5.97
C GLY A 38 -19.86 13.12 -7.34
N ARG A 39 -19.06 13.91 -8.07
CA ARG A 39 -19.35 14.25 -9.47
C ARG A 39 -19.11 13.08 -10.43
N ARG A 40 -18.11 12.25 -10.15
CA ARG A 40 -17.70 11.16 -11.05
C ARG A 40 -18.43 9.85 -10.76
N MET A 41 -18.79 9.60 -9.51
CA MET A 41 -19.49 8.40 -9.08
C MET A 41 -20.98 8.65 -8.86
N GLN A 42 -21.82 7.76 -9.38
CA GLN A 42 -23.27 7.79 -9.17
C GLN A 42 -23.63 7.19 -7.81
N LEU A 43 -23.30 7.91 -6.73
CA LEU A 43 -23.63 7.51 -5.36
C LEU A 43 -24.77 8.36 -4.82
N ARG A 44 -25.79 7.73 -4.21
CA ARG A 44 -26.88 8.44 -3.52
C ARG A 44 -26.36 9.27 -2.35
N ALA A 45 -25.40 8.72 -1.60
CA ALA A 45 -24.75 9.39 -0.49
C ALA A 45 -23.26 9.09 -0.56
N LEU A 46 -22.45 10.14 -0.42
CA LEU A 46 -21.01 10.00 -0.39
C LEU A 46 -20.55 9.61 1.02
N PRO A 47 -19.66 8.62 1.19
CA PRO A 47 -19.05 8.37 2.49
C PRO A 47 -18.13 9.53 2.91
N LYS A 48 -17.92 9.67 4.22
CA LYS A 48 -16.81 10.45 4.77
C LYS A 48 -15.51 9.69 4.58
N PHE A 49 -14.48 10.36 4.07
CA PHE A 49 -13.19 9.74 3.80
C PHE A 49 -12.23 10.01 4.96
N LYS A 50 -11.57 8.95 5.42
CA LYS A 50 -10.46 9.06 6.37
C LYS A 50 -9.21 8.49 5.73
N PHE A 51 -8.21 9.33 5.50
CA PHE A 51 -6.95 8.94 4.89
C PHE A 51 -5.99 8.43 5.96
N ILE A 52 -5.38 7.28 5.69
CA ILE A 52 -4.44 6.59 6.59
C ILE A 52 -3.24 6.17 5.75
N LEU A 53 -2.02 6.34 6.29
CA LEU A 53 -0.81 5.86 5.64
C LEU A 53 -0.86 4.33 5.45
N ASP A 54 -0.34 3.85 4.33
CA ASP A 54 -0.21 2.42 4.05
C ASP A 54 1.26 1.97 4.04
N ASP A 55 1.61 1.10 4.98
CA ASP A 55 2.93 0.47 5.07
C ASP A 55 3.00 -0.88 4.33
N SER A 56 1.87 -1.34 3.78
CA SER A 56 1.74 -2.69 3.21
C SER A 56 2.63 -2.92 1.98
N ILE A 57 2.89 -1.88 1.19
CA ILE A 57 3.74 -1.95 0.00
C ILE A 57 5.20 -2.19 0.41
N ALA A 58 5.72 -1.43 1.37
CA ALA A 58 7.08 -1.59 1.87
C ALA A 58 7.30 -3.00 2.45
N TYR A 59 6.32 -3.48 3.21
CA TYR A 59 6.33 -4.85 3.74
C TYR A 59 6.36 -5.90 2.62
N SER A 60 5.53 -5.75 1.59
CA SER A 60 5.45 -6.70 0.46
C SER A 60 6.75 -6.76 -0.35
N VAL A 61 7.41 -5.62 -0.57
CA VAL A 61 8.73 -5.56 -1.23
C VAL A 61 9.77 -6.29 -0.39
N HIS A 62 9.81 -6.05 0.92
CA HIS A 62 10.73 -6.73 1.83
C HIS A 62 10.51 -8.25 1.84
N MET A 63 9.25 -8.71 1.85
CA MET A 63 8.93 -10.14 1.75
C MET A 63 9.39 -10.74 0.42
N SER A 64 9.19 -10.03 -0.70
CA SER A 64 9.59 -10.51 -2.03
C SER A 64 11.11 -10.69 -2.11
N GLN A 65 11.88 -9.71 -1.61
CA GLN A 65 13.33 -9.80 -1.52
C GLN A 65 13.80 -10.97 -0.64
N LEU A 66 13.09 -11.24 0.47
CA LEU A 66 13.40 -12.37 1.34
C LEU A 66 13.11 -13.71 0.65
N ILE A 67 11.99 -13.83 -0.06
CA ILE A 67 11.66 -15.03 -0.83
C ILE A 67 12.70 -15.28 -1.94
N ASP A 68 13.08 -14.23 -2.67
CA ASP A 68 14.10 -14.33 -3.72
C ASP A 68 15.46 -14.78 -3.16
N SER A 69 15.88 -14.21 -2.01
CA SER A 69 17.13 -14.62 -1.36
C SER A 69 17.11 -16.06 -0.84
N LEU A 70 15.96 -16.57 -0.39
CA LEU A 70 15.79 -17.97 0.02
C LEU A 70 15.79 -18.93 -1.19
N HIS A 71 15.21 -18.53 -2.32
CA HIS A 71 15.23 -19.35 -3.54
C HIS A 71 16.63 -19.46 -4.15
N VAL A 72 17.48 -18.43 -4.02
CA VAL A 72 18.90 -18.50 -4.41
C VAL A 72 19.65 -19.59 -3.61
N ASN A 73 19.29 -19.83 -2.34
CA ASN A 73 19.91 -20.91 -1.55
C ASN A 73 19.38 -22.31 -1.90
N ARG A 74 18.12 -22.46 -2.34
CA ARG A 74 17.59 -23.78 -2.76
C ARG A 74 18.11 -24.27 -4.11
N GLY A 75 18.55 -23.36 -4.98
CA GLY A 75 19.14 -23.72 -6.27
C GLY A 75 20.46 -24.49 -6.18
N ASN A 76 21.17 -24.38 -5.06
CA ASN A 76 22.46 -25.03 -4.84
C ASN A 76 22.33 -26.45 -4.25
N GLU A 77 21.21 -26.76 -3.57
CA GLU A 77 20.99 -28.10 -2.99
C GLU A 77 20.44 -29.11 -4.03
N THR A 78 19.76 -28.63 -5.08
CA THR A 78 19.18 -29.52 -6.11
C THR A 78 20.21 -30.01 -7.13
N GLN A 79 21.38 -29.35 -7.27
CA GLN A 79 22.43 -29.78 -8.19
C GLN A 79 23.32 -30.90 -7.63
N GLU A 80 23.51 -30.98 -6.30
CA GLU A 80 24.35 -32.03 -5.70
C GLU A 80 23.70 -33.42 -5.65
N GLU A 81 22.35 -33.51 -5.71
CA GLU A 81 21.65 -34.79 -5.79
C GLU A 81 21.61 -35.38 -7.21
N ILE A 82 21.66 -34.54 -8.25
CA ILE A 82 21.61 -34.99 -9.65
C ILE A 82 22.98 -35.47 -10.15
N GLU A 83 24.10 -35.03 -9.56
CA GLU A 83 25.46 -35.47 -9.93
C GLU A 83 25.92 -36.74 -9.19
N LYS A 84 25.13 -37.29 -8.26
CA LYS A 84 25.46 -38.51 -7.48
C LYS A 84 24.68 -39.77 -7.87
N GLU A 85 23.75 -39.69 -8.83
CA GLU A 85 23.18 -40.85 -9.54
C GLU A 85 23.82 -41.02 -10.93
#